data_AF-A0A9X1K1Q5-F1
#
_entry.id   AF-A0A9X1K1Q5-F1
#
_cell.length_a   1.000
_cell.length_b   1.000
_cell.length_c   1.000
_cell.angle_alpha   90.00
_cell.angle_beta   90.00
_cell.angle_gamma   90.00
#
_symmetry.space_group_name_H-M   'P 1'
#
loop_
_entity.id
_entity.type
_entity.pdbx_description
1 polymer ?
#
loop_
_entity_poly.entity_id
_entity_poly.type
_entity_poly.pdbx_seq_one_letter_code
_entity_poly.pdbx_strand_id
1 'polypeptide(L)'
;MRCPFCGNIDTQVKDSRPAEDHVSIRRRRFCPACGGRFTTYERVQLRDLVVIKSNGKREDFDRDKLERSIRISMQKRPIDPERIDQMISGIVRRLESMGETDIGSKQIGEIVMEALARIDTVAYVRFASVYKNFQAADDFDKFVSELRPDVPTEE
;
A
#
# COMPACT_ATOMS: atom_id res chain seq x y z
N MET A 1 -23.09 -3.78 -6.45
CA MET A 1 -22.42 -3.93 -5.13
C MET A 1 -23.47 -3.93 -4.04
N ARG A 2 -23.34 -4.78 -3.02
CA ARG A 2 -24.25 -4.78 -1.86
C ARG A 2 -24.06 -3.53 -1.00
N CYS A 3 -25.16 -3.03 -0.43
CA CYS A 3 -25.15 -1.96 0.56
C CYS A 3 -24.44 -2.45 1.83
N PRO A 4 -23.41 -1.74 2.32
CA PRO A 4 -22.67 -2.16 3.53
C PRO A 4 -23.49 -2.01 4.81
N PHE A 5 -24.59 -1.25 4.78
CA PHE A 5 -25.41 -0.97 5.97
C PHE A 5 -26.56 -1.96 6.15
N CYS A 6 -27.22 -2.36 5.06
CA CYS A 6 -28.43 -3.18 5.11
C CYS A 6 -28.41 -4.40 4.18
N GLY A 7 -27.30 -4.64 3.46
CA GLY A 7 -27.13 -5.80 2.59
C GLY A 7 -27.88 -5.76 1.25
N ASN A 8 -28.72 -4.74 1.01
CA ASN A 8 -29.49 -4.61 -0.24
C ASN A 8 -28.58 -4.61 -1.48
N ILE A 9 -28.98 -5.33 -2.55
CA ILE A 9 -28.19 -5.43 -3.79
C ILE A 9 -28.42 -4.24 -4.73
N ASP A 10 -29.60 -3.61 -4.66
CA ASP A 10 -29.98 -2.50 -5.52
C ASP A 10 -29.41 -1.19 -4.98
N THR A 11 -28.15 -0.90 -5.34
CA THR A 11 -27.49 0.37 -5.01
C THR A 11 -27.27 1.19 -6.28
N GLN A 12 -27.61 2.49 -6.22
CA GLN A 12 -27.55 3.40 -7.36
C GLN A 12 -26.27 4.23 -7.31
N VAL A 13 -25.57 4.35 -8.45
CA VAL A 13 -24.45 5.30 -8.61
C VAL A 13 -25.03 6.70 -8.84
N LYS A 14 -24.59 7.68 -8.04
CA LYS A 14 -25.06 9.08 -8.09
C LYS A 14 -24.00 10.05 -8.62
N ASP A 15 -22.74 9.77 -8.35
CA ASP A 15 -21.59 10.56 -8.80
C ASP A 15 -20.49 9.59 -9.21
N SER A 16 -19.82 9.86 -10.32
CA SER A 16 -18.71 9.05 -10.83
C SER A 16 -17.66 9.99 -11.39
N ARG A 17 -16.45 9.96 -10.81
CA ARG A 17 -15.34 10.81 -11.21
C ARG A 17 -14.03 10.05 -11.19
N PRO A 18 -13.06 10.42 -12.04
CA PRO A 18 -11.69 9.92 -11.92
C PRO A 18 -11.10 10.26 -10.54
N ALA A 19 -10.26 9.38 -10.03
CA ALA A 19 -9.48 9.54 -8.81
C ALA A 19 -8.09 8.90 -9.00
N GLU A 20 -7.16 9.15 -8.06
CA GLU A 20 -5.81 8.59 -8.06
C GLU A 20 -5.11 8.79 -9.43
N ASP A 21 -4.96 10.03 -9.90
CA ASP A 21 -4.34 10.35 -11.20
C ASP A 21 -4.92 9.58 -12.40
N HIS A 22 -6.25 9.47 -12.45
CA HIS A 22 -7.01 8.77 -13.50
C HIS A 22 -6.80 7.24 -13.57
N VAL A 23 -6.15 6.63 -12.57
CA VAL A 23 -6.00 5.16 -12.52
C VAL A 23 -7.19 4.46 -11.85
N SER A 24 -8.09 5.22 -11.20
CA SER A 24 -9.30 4.68 -10.60
C SER A 24 -10.53 5.55 -10.81
N ILE A 25 -11.71 4.95 -10.65
CA ILE A 25 -13.00 5.63 -10.69
C ILE A 25 -13.61 5.61 -9.30
N ARG A 26 -13.78 6.80 -8.72
CA ARG A 26 -14.51 6.99 -7.47
C ARG A 26 -15.99 7.13 -7.79
N ARG A 27 -16.81 6.25 -7.22
CA ARG A 27 -18.28 6.25 -7.36
C ARG A 27 -18.96 6.51 -6.02
N ARG A 28 -19.84 7.52 -5.96
CA ARG A 28 -20.73 7.73 -4.82
C ARG A 28 -22.02 6.94 -5.04
N ARG A 29 -22.29 5.98 -4.16
CA ARG A 29 -23.46 5.10 -4.21
C ARG A 29 -24.50 5.49 -3.17
N PHE A 30 -25.76 5.28 -3.50
CA PHE A 30 -26.93 5.48 -2.64
C PHE A 30 -27.76 4.19 -2.58
N CYS A 31 -28.16 3.78 -1.38
CA CYS A 31 -29.08 2.68 -1.16
C CYS A 31 -30.52 3.21 -0.98
N PRO A 32 -31.48 2.86 -1.86
CA PRO A 32 -32.88 3.26 -1.71
C PRO A 32 -33.57 2.58 -0.53
N ALA A 33 -33.13 1.39 -0.10
CA ALA A 33 -33.79 0.63 0.96
C ALA A 33 -33.55 1.22 2.37
N CYS A 34 -32.35 1.75 2.64
CA CYS A 34 -31.98 2.29 3.95
C CYS A 34 -31.53 3.76 3.92
N GLY A 35 -31.56 4.41 2.75
CA GLY A 35 -31.06 5.78 2.57
C GLY A 35 -29.53 5.94 2.66
N GLY A 36 -28.79 4.85 2.86
CA GLY A 36 -27.34 4.88 3.10
C GLY A 36 -26.55 5.40 1.90
N ARG A 37 -25.53 6.24 2.15
CA ARG A 37 -24.61 6.75 1.14
C ARG A 37 -23.20 6.25 1.43
N PHE A 38 -22.52 5.73 0.41
CA PHE A 38 -21.16 5.22 0.56
C PHE A 38 -20.35 5.45 -0.72
N THR A 39 -19.02 5.42 -0.62
CA THR A 39 -18.11 5.61 -1.75
C THR A 39 -17.46 4.28 -2.09
N THR A 40 -17.35 3.97 -3.37
CA THR A 40 -16.60 2.82 -3.87
C THR A 40 -15.52 3.28 -4.83
N TYR A 41 -14.37 2.63 -4.81
CA TYR A 41 -13.29 2.84 -5.77
C TYR A 41 -13.23 1.63 -6.69
N GLU A 42 -13.25 1.88 -7.99
CA GLU A 42 -13.04 0.86 -9.01
C GLU A 42 -11.66 1.07 -9.62
N ARG A 43 -10.84 0.03 -9.61
CA ARG A 43 -9.46 0.07 -10.09
C ARG A 43 -9.29 -0.96 -11.19
N VAL A 44 -8.42 -0.68 -12.15
CA VAL A 44 -8.03 -1.67 -13.15
C VAL A 44 -7.13 -2.69 -12.47
N GLN A 45 -7.51 -3.96 -12.55
CA GLN A 45 -6.66 -5.09 -12.17
C GLN A 45 -6.15 -5.70 -13.47
N LEU A 46 -4.84 -5.61 -13.71
CA LEU A 46 -4.23 -6.05 -14.97
C LEU A 46 -3.94 -7.55 -14.95
N ARG A 47 -3.53 -8.09 -13.79
CA ARG A 47 -3.13 -9.49 -13.64
C ARG A 47 -3.39 -10.00 -12.23
N ASP A 48 -3.68 -11.30 -12.14
CA ASP A 48 -3.65 -12.02 -10.87
C ASP A 48 -2.20 -12.36 -10.52
N LEU A 49 -1.74 -11.87 -9.38
CA LEU A 49 -0.38 -12.06 -8.89
C LEU A 49 -0.40 -13.08 -7.74
N VAL A 50 0.61 -13.94 -7.70
CA VAL A 50 0.85 -14.90 -6.64
C VAL A 50 2.14 -14.52 -5.92
N VAL A 51 2.08 -14.44 -4.59
CA VAL A 51 3.22 -14.11 -3.74
C VAL A 51 3.87 -15.39 -3.23
N ILE A 52 5.16 -15.57 -3.53
CA ILE A 52 6.00 -16.62 -2.96
C ILE A 52 6.63 -16.10 -1.67
N LYS A 53 6.23 -16.64 -0.52
CA LYS A 53 6.79 -16.27 0.80
C LYS A 53 8.19 -16.82 1.01
N SER A 54 8.90 -16.24 1.98
CA SER A 54 10.24 -16.70 2.40
C SER A 54 10.30 -18.17 2.81
N ASN A 55 9.18 -18.77 3.24
CA ASN A 55 9.08 -20.20 3.56
C ASN A 55 8.63 -21.07 2.36
N GLY A 56 8.58 -20.51 1.15
CA GLY A 56 8.13 -21.18 -0.06
C GLY A 56 6.61 -21.28 -0.24
N LYS A 57 5.81 -20.83 0.74
CA LYS A 57 4.34 -20.83 0.63
C LYS A 57 3.88 -19.85 -0.45
N ARG A 58 2.95 -20.31 -1.29
CA ARG A 58 2.27 -19.48 -2.30
C ARG A 58 0.95 -18.96 -1.73
N GLU A 59 0.70 -17.67 -1.86
CA GLU A 59 -0.59 -17.04 -1.56
C GLU A 59 -0.94 -16.04 -2.65
N ASP A 60 -2.23 -15.81 -2.91
CA ASP A 60 -2.64 -14.76 -3.82
C ASP A 60 -2.22 -13.38 -3.28
N PHE A 61 -1.86 -12.48 -4.19
CA PHE A 61 -1.52 -11.11 -3.83
C PHE A 61 -2.76 -10.39 -3.27
N ASP A 62 -2.64 -9.97 -2.02
CA ASP A 62 -3.67 -9.21 -1.32
C ASP A 62 -3.24 -7.73 -1.22
N ARG A 63 -3.91 -6.88 -2.00
CA ARG A 63 -3.68 -5.42 -1.99
C ARG A 63 -4.00 -4.82 -0.63
N ASP A 64 -5.06 -5.26 0.04
CA ASP A 64 -5.48 -4.70 1.33
C ASP A 64 -4.47 -5.04 2.43
N LYS A 65 -3.84 -6.22 2.33
CA LYS A 65 -2.71 -6.61 3.19
C LYS A 65 -1.49 -5.71 2.98
N LEU A 66 -1.15 -5.40 1.73
CA LEU A 66 -0.07 -4.47 1.41
C LEU A 66 -0.36 -3.06 1.93
N GLU A 67 -1.56 -2.55 1.66
CA GLU A 67 -2.02 -1.23 2.09
C GLU A 67 -1.97 -1.11 3.62
N ARG A 68 -2.48 -2.11 4.35
CA ARG A 68 -2.46 -2.11 5.82
C ARG A 68 -1.03 -2.05 6.35
N SER A 69 -0.11 -2.83 5.77
CA SER A 69 1.30 -2.84 6.19
C SER A 69 1.97 -1.47 5.99
N ILE A 70 1.70 -0.81 4.87
CA ILE A 70 2.20 0.54 4.57
C ILE A 70 1.58 1.59 5.50
N ARG A 71 0.26 1.54 5.74
CA ARG A 71 -0.41 2.50 6.62
C ARG A 71 0.10 2.43 8.07
N ILE A 72 0.47 1.24 8.54
CA ILE A 72 1.06 1.07 9.88
C ILE A 72 2.41 1.79 9.99
N SER A 73 3.29 1.68 8.99
CA SER A 73 4.59 2.37 9.04
C SER A 73 4.45 3.90 8.97
N MET A 74 3.41 4.39 8.29
CA MET A 74 3.07 5.80 8.14
C MET A 74 2.30 6.42 9.33
N GLN A 75 2.00 5.65 10.37
CA GLN A 75 1.16 6.15 11.47
C GLN A 75 1.80 7.36 12.19
N LYS A 76 0.98 8.40 12.46
CA LYS A 76 1.41 9.68 13.09
C LYS A 76 2.44 10.47 12.27
N ARG A 77 2.55 10.23 10.96
CA ARG A 77 3.33 11.08 10.05
C ARG A 77 2.43 12.13 9.38
N PRO A 78 2.89 13.36 9.16
CA PRO A 78 2.11 14.41 8.49
C PRO A 78 2.15 14.22 6.96
N ILE A 79 1.59 13.11 6.48
CA ILE A 79 1.57 12.75 5.05
C ILE A 79 0.12 12.74 4.58
N ASP A 80 -0.11 13.33 3.40
CA ASP A 80 -1.42 13.34 2.76
C ASP A 80 -1.89 11.90 2.48
N PRO A 81 -3.09 11.49 2.96
CA PRO A 81 -3.67 10.19 2.65
C PRO A 81 -3.75 9.89 1.15
N GLU A 82 -4.01 10.89 0.32
CA GLU A 82 -4.12 10.70 -1.14
C GLU A 82 -2.76 10.34 -1.76
N ARG A 83 -1.67 10.91 -1.23
CA ARG A 83 -0.30 10.57 -1.63
C ARG A 83 0.06 9.12 -1.25
N ILE A 84 -0.46 8.62 -0.14
CA ILE A 84 -0.29 7.22 0.27
C ILE A 84 -1.02 6.30 -0.70
N ASP A 85 -2.26 6.63 -1.06
CA ASP A 85 -3.09 5.84 -1.98
C ASP A 85 -2.48 5.80 -3.40
N GLN A 86 -1.94 6.93 -3.88
CA GLN A 86 -1.17 7.02 -5.13
C GLN A 86 0.08 6.13 -5.09
N MET A 87 0.87 6.19 -3.99
CA MET A 87 2.05 5.35 -3.83
C MET A 87 1.69 3.85 -3.90
N ILE A 88 0.66 3.42 -3.17
CA ILE A 88 0.21 2.03 -3.16
C ILE A 88 -0.21 1.60 -4.57
N SER A 89 -0.98 2.44 -5.26
CA SER A 89 -1.44 2.15 -6.62
C SER A 89 -0.27 2.07 -7.60
N GLY A 90 0.74 2.93 -7.44
CA GLY A 90 1.99 2.86 -8.20
C GLY A 90 2.80 1.57 -7.96
N ILE A 91 2.88 1.12 -6.70
CA ILE A 91 3.53 -0.15 -6.33
C ILE A 91 2.82 -1.33 -7.00
N VAL A 92 1.49 -1.42 -6.86
CA VAL A 92 0.69 -2.50 -7.46
C VAL A 92 0.86 -2.52 -8.98
N ARG A 93 0.76 -1.35 -9.63
CA ARG A 93 0.95 -1.25 -11.07
C ARG A 93 2.36 -1.68 -11.49
N ARG A 94 3.39 -1.32 -10.72
CA ARG A 94 4.77 -1.77 -10.98
C ARG A 94 4.84 -3.30 -10.93
N LEU A 95 4.27 -3.92 -9.90
CA LEU A 95 4.22 -5.38 -9.76
C LEU A 95 3.50 -6.04 -10.95
N GLU A 96 2.33 -5.54 -11.35
CA GLU A 96 1.59 -6.07 -12.49
C GLU A 96 2.34 -5.90 -13.83
N SER A 97 3.10 -4.80 -13.97
CA SER A 97 3.86 -4.49 -15.19
C SER A 97 5.15 -5.30 -15.35
N MET A 98 5.62 -5.97 -14.30
CA MET A 98 6.85 -6.79 -14.35
C MET A 98 6.74 -8.01 -15.26
N GLY A 99 5.52 -8.41 -15.65
CA GLY A 99 5.32 -9.51 -16.57
C GLY A 99 5.30 -10.90 -15.91
N GLU A 100 5.73 -10.98 -14.66
CA GLU A 100 5.78 -12.20 -13.83
C GLU A 100 4.46 -12.37 -13.05
N THR A 101 3.94 -13.60 -13.01
CA THR A 101 2.78 -13.94 -12.16
C THR A 101 3.18 -14.32 -10.75
N ASP A 102 4.37 -14.88 -10.59
CA ASP A 102 4.90 -15.35 -9.32
C ASP A 102 5.96 -14.38 -8.79
N ILE A 103 5.61 -13.61 -7.76
CA ILE A 103 6.47 -12.55 -7.21
C ILE A 103 6.95 -12.95 -5.83
N GLY A 104 8.26 -12.86 -5.59
CA GLY A 104 8.83 -13.09 -4.27
C GLY A 104 8.37 -12.04 -3.26
N SER A 105 8.02 -12.46 -2.04
CA SER A 105 7.68 -11.52 -0.95
C SER A 105 8.83 -10.56 -0.64
N LYS A 106 10.07 -10.97 -0.95
CA LYS A 106 11.24 -10.13 -0.77
C LYS A 106 11.27 -8.94 -1.73
N GLN A 107 11.02 -9.22 -3.01
CA GLN A 107 10.95 -8.21 -4.07
C GLN A 107 9.84 -7.19 -3.80
N ILE A 108 8.68 -7.64 -3.31
CA ILE A 108 7.60 -6.73 -2.88
C ILE A 108 8.10 -5.81 -1.75
N GLY A 109 8.77 -6.36 -0.73
CA GLY A 109 9.32 -5.58 0.37
C GLY A 109 10.34 -4.53 -0.08
N GLU A 110 11.22 -4.89 -1.02
CA GLU A 110 12.21 -3.98 -1.61
C GLU A 110 11.55 -2.82 -2.37
N ILE A 111 10.54 -3.10 -3.19
CA ILE A 111 9.80 -2.06 -3.93
C ILE A 111 9.09 -1.10 -2.95
N VAL A 112 8.49 -1.63 -1.89
CA VAL A 112 7.86 -0.80 -0.85
C VAL A 112 8.89 0.05 -0.13
N MET A 113 10.02 -0.53 0.26
CA MET A 113 11.14 0.19 0.88
C MET A 113 11.66 1.33 -0.01
N GLU A 114 11.87 1.09 -1.30
CA GLU A 114 12.28 2.11 -2.27
C GLU A 114 11.24 3.24 -2.40
N ALA A 115 9.95 2.90 -2.38
CA ALA A 115 8.88 3.90 -2.40
C ALA A 115 8.85 4.74 -1.11
N LEU A 116 8.95 4.08 0.05
CA LEU A 116 8.95 4.75 1.36
C LEU A 116 10.16 5.67 1.55
N ALA A 117 11.35 5.25 1.12
CA ALA A 117 12.57 6.04 1.24
C ALA A 117 12.47 7.41 0.54
N ARG A 118 11.68 7.50 -0.53
CA ARG A 118 11.41 8.75 -1.25
C ARG A 118 10.34 9.65 -0.61
N ILE A 119 9.52 9.10 0.26
CA ILE A 119 8.42 9.82 0.91
C ILE A 119 8.79 10.25 2.32
N ASP A 120 9.24 9.30 3.15
CA ASP A 120 9.49 9.52 4.56
C ASP A 120 10.48 8.49 5.12
N THR A 121 11.63 8.96 5.57
CA THR A 121 12.71 8.14 6.15
C THR A 121 12.27 7.41 7.42
N VAL A 122 11.40 8.01 8.25
CA VAL A 122 10.92 7.37 9.49
C VAL A 122 9.99 6.19 9.17
N ALA A 123 9.06 6.37 8.22
CA ALA A 123 8.20 5.30 7.75
C ALA A 123 8.99 4.18 7.07
N TYR A 124 10.01 4.53 6.30
CA TYR A 124 10.96 3.57 5.75
C TYR A 124 11.62 2.72 6.86
N VAL A 125 12.18 3.35 7.89
CA VAL A 125 12.83 2.63 9.02
C VAL A 125 11.83 1.72 9.75
N ARG A 126 10.61 2.19 9.99
CA ARG A 126 9.55 1.38 10.63
C ARG A 126 9.09 0.19 9.80
N PHE A 127 9.04 0.36 8.48
CA PHE A 127 8.71 -0.75 7.60
C PHE A 127 9.87 -1.75 7.54
N ALA A 128 11.09 -1.25 7.43
CA ALA A 128 12.30 -2.05 7.42
C ALA A 128 12.48 -2.86 8.71
N SER A 129 12.06 -2.34 9.88
CA SER A 129 12.17 -3.08 11.14
C SER A 129 11.35 -4.36 11.17
N VAL A 130 10.15 -4.34 10.59
CA VAL A 130 9.30 -5.53 10.46
C VAL A 130 9.83 -6.47 9.38
N TYR A 131 10.28 -5.90 8.25
CA TYR A 131 10.67 -6.68 7.08
C TYR A 131 12.05 -7.35 7.21
N LYS A 132 13.06 -6.64 7.73
CA LYS A 132 14.41 -7.19 7.93
C LYS A 132 14.54 -8.05 9.18
N ASN A 133 13.51 -8.08 10.03
CA ASN A 133 13.46 -8.91 11.25
C ASN A 133 14.76 -8.83 12.07
N PHE A 134 15.16 -7.61 12.42
CA PHE A 134 16.38 -7.36 13.19
C PHE A 134 16.33 -8.16 14.50
N GLN A 135 17.35 -8.98 14.76
CA GLN A 135 17.39 -9.85 15.93
C GLN A 135 17.97 -9.13 17.16
N ALA A 136 18.85 -8.16 16.93
CA ALA A 136 19.48 -7.36 17.97
C ALA A 136 19.31 -5.86 17.71
N ALA A 137 19.38 -5.06 18.77
CA ALA A 137 19.43 -3.61 18.68
C ALA A 137 20.64 -3.13 17.85
N ASP A 138 21.78 -3.84 17.95
CA ASP A 138 23.00 -3.54 17.19
C ASP A 138 22.80 -3.67 15.66
N ASP A 139 21.96 -4.61 15.20
CA ASP A 139 21.66 -4.77 13.78
C ASP A 139 20.84 -3.59 13.25
N PHE A 140 19.95 -3.07 14.12
CA PHE A 140 19.16 -1.89 13.82
C PHE A 140 20.03 -0.63 13.83
N ASP A 141 20.94 -0.47 14.79
CA ASP A 141 21.85 0.67 14.86
C ASP A 141 22.78 0.75 13.66
N LYS A 142 23.31 -0.38 13.18
CA LYS A 142 24.08 -0.44 11.93
C LYS A 142 23.25 0.03 10.74
N PHE A 143 22.03 -0.49 10.61
CA PHE A 143 21.12 -0.11 9.53
C PHE A 143 20.74 1.37 9.57
N VAL A 144 20.49 1.95 10.76
CA VAL A 144 20.20 3.38 10.91
C VAL A 144 21.44 4.22 10.61
N SER A 145 22.63 3.74 10.98
CA SER A 145 23.89 4.43 10.72
C SER A 145 24.19 4.55 9.24
N GLU A 146 23.88 3.52 8.43
CA GLU A 146 23.96 3.58 6.96
C GLU A 146 23.01 4.61 6.32
N LEU A 147 21.93 4.98 7.03
CA LEU A 147 20.92 5.95 6.56
C LEU A 147 21.19 7.39 7.03
N ARG A 148 22.14 7.58 7.96
CA ARG A 148 22.52 8.93 8.38
C ARG A 148 23.30 9.56 7.22
N PRO A 149 22.88 10.71 6.68
CA PRO A 149 23.76 11.48 5.81
C PRO A 149 25.02 11.82 6.60
N ASP A 150 26.17 11.79 5.92
CA ASP A 150 27.45 12.24 6.49
C ASP A 150 27.26 13.69 6.93
N VAL A 151 27.07 13.91 8.23
CA VAL A 151 26.93 15.25 8.78
C VAL A 151 28.36 15.77 8.88
N PRO A 152 28.76 16.82 8.13
CA PRO A 152 30.04 17.45 8.36
C PRO A 152 30.04 17.88 9.82
N THR A 153 31.02 17.40 10.58
CA THR A 153 31.18 17.80 11.97
C THR A 153 31.56 19.29 11.91
N GLU A 154 30.63 20.17 12.28
CA GLU A 154 30.95 21.59 12.46
C GLU A 154 31.91 21.69 13.66
N GLU A 155 33.19 21.93 13.38
CA GLU A 155 34.22 22.35 14.35
C GLU A 155 34.04 23.82 14.76
#